data_AF-A0A1M3E2N2-F1
#
_entry.id   AF-A0A1M3E2N2-F1
#
_cell.length_a   1.000
_cell.length_b   1.000
_cell.length_c   1.000
_cell.angle_alpha   90.00
_cell.angle_beta   90.00
_cell.angle_gamma   90.00
#
_symmetry.space_group_name_H-M   'P 1'
#
loop_
_entity.id
_entity.type
_entity.pdbx_description
1 polymer ?
#
loop_
_entity_poly.entity_id
_entity_poly.type
_entity_poly.pdbx_seq_one_letter_code
_entity_poly.pdbx_strand_id
1 'polypeptide(L)'
;MKKIVLPVILIIVGTGSAFATMMAKKSMTAVNGYKIINTGGGQFTCEDVGQKCSTTAVGDYCRWSSDNNVILHEIDSPETMCGDPLYELPVQ
;
A
#
# COMPACT_ATOMS: atom_id res chain seq x y z
N MET A 1 -51.51 17.89 38.28
CA MET A 1 -51.32 16.50 37.81
C MET A 1 -49.98 16.42 37.08
N LYS A 2 -49.19 15.41 37.44
CA LYS A 2 -47.82 15.16 36.97
C LYS A 2 -47.90 14.39 35.65
N LYS A 3 -47.12 14.74 34.64
CA LYS A 3 -46.09 13.90 33.97
C LYS A 3 -45.53 14.64 32.75
N ILE A 4 -44.24 14.95 32.83
CA ILE A 4 -43.39 15.47 31.77
C ILE A 4 -42.74 14.24 31.12
N VAL A 5 -42.84 14.10 29.80
CA VAL A 5 -41.97 13.21 29.02
C VAL A 5 -41.69 13.88 27.68
N LEU A 6 -40.65 14.71 27.62
CA LEU A 6 -40.08 15.19 26.36
C LEU A 6 -38.87 14.30 26.02
N PRO A 7 -38.79 13.76 24.80
CA PRO A 7 -37.81 12.76 24.43
C PRO A 7 -36.40 13.35 24.44
N VAL A 8 -35.53 12.68 25.19
CA VAL A 8 -34.08 12.78 25.07
C VAL A 8 -33.68 12.36 23.66
N ILE A 9 -33.16 13.31 22.88
CA ILE A 9 -32.29 12.99 21.75
C ILE A 9 -31.06 13.88 21.86
N LEU A 10 -30.09 13.36 22.60
CA LEU A 10 -28.70 13.78 22.58
C LEU A 10 -28.11 13.36 21.24
N ILE A 11 -27.84 14.30 20.35
CA ILE A 11 -26.89 14.07 19.26
C ILE A 11 -25.91 15.24 19.27
N ILE A 12 -24.89 15.11 20.10
CA ILE A 12 -23.70 15.95 20.04
C ILE A 12 -22.86 15.39 18.90
N VAL A 13 -23.11 15.86 17.67
CA VAL A 13 -22.18 15.60 16.56
C VAL A 13 -20.98 16.52 16.77
N GLY A 14 -20.00 16.04 17.54
CA GLY A 14 -18.68 16.65 17.59
C GLY A 14 -17.97 16.39 16.25
N THR A 15 -18.13 17.29 15.29
CA THR A 15 -17.27 17.30 14.11
C THR A 15 -15.90 17.84 14.53
N GLY A 16 -15.04 16.93 15.02
CA GLY A 16 -13.62 17.22 15.16
C GLY A 16 -13.09 17.51 13.76
N SER A 17 -12.78 18.78 13.51
CA SER A 17 -12.13 19.21 12.28
C SER A 17 -10.83 18.43 12.11
N ALA A 18 -10.78 17.71 10.99
CA ALA A 18 -9.67 17.00 10.41
C ALA A 18 -8.28 17.46 10.90
N PHE A 19 -7.49 16.50 11.39
CA PHE A 19 -6.05 16.62 11.41
C PHE A 19 -5.58 16.73 9.95
N ALA A 20 -5.54 17.95 9.44
CA ALA A 20 -4.84 18.33 8.23
C ALA A 20 -3.34 18.31 8.52
N THR A 21 -2.81 17.12 8.82
CA THR A 21 -1.38 16.89 8.80
C THR A 21 -0.98 16.77 7.34
N MET A 22 -0.87 17.91 6.67
CA MET A 22 0.06 18.08 5.55
C MET A 22 1.49 17.89 6.10
N MET A 23 1.81 16.68 6.55
CA MET A 23 3.19 16.28 6.79
C MET A 23 3.75 15.94 5.44
N ALA A 24 4.54 16.90 4.93
CA ALA A 24 5.53 16.77 3.88
C ALA A 24 5.48 15.45 3.13
N LYS A 25 5.05 15.50 1.86
CA LYS A 25 5.31 14.47 0.88
C LYS A 25 6.83 14.22 0.86
N LYS A 26 7.32 13.32 1.72
CA LYS A 26 8.56 12.60 1.48
C LYS A 26 8.28 11.94 0.15
N SER A 27 8.92 12.42 -0.90
CA SER A 27 8.75 11.93 -2.27
C SER A 27 9.17 10.46 -2.31
N MET A 28 8.29 9.58 -1.87
CA MET A 28 8.46 8.15 -2.00
C MET A 28 8.29 7.84 -3.47
N THR A 29 9.35 7.34 -4.07
CA THR A 29 9.35 6.91 -5.46
C THR A 29 8.43 5.71 -5.57
N ALA A 30 7.23 5.92 -6.11
CA ALA A 30 6.32 4.85 -6.45
C ALA A 30 6.80 4.21 -7.76
N VAL A 31 7.40 3.02 -7.65
CA VAL A 31 7.88 2.23 -8.79
C VAL A 31 6.88 1.13 -9.13
N ASN A 32 6.98 0.58 -10.33
CA ASN A 32 6.24 -0.63 -10.66
C ASN A 32 6.87 -1.83 -9.95
N GLY A 33 6.03 -2.69 -9.38
CA GLY A 33 6.43 -3.98 -8.86
C GLY A 33 6.42 -5.05 -9.93
N TYR A 34 7.43 -5.92 -9.87
CA TYR A 34 7.60 -7.07 -10.74
C TYR A 34 7.56 -8.34 -9.91
N LYS A 35 6.92 -9.39 -10.44
CA LYS A 35 6.97 -10.74 -9.83
C LYS A 35 7.98 -11.60 -10.56
N ILE A 36 8.62 -12.50 -9.82
CA ILE A 36 9.53 -13.50 -10.36
C ILE A 36 8.70 -14.65 -10.95
N ILE A 37 8.80 -14.86 -12.25
CA ILE A 37 8.20 -15.98 -12.98
C ILE A 37 9.28 -16.95 -13.41
N ASN A 38 9.09 -18.24 -13.12
CA ASN A 38 9.95 -19.30 -13.63
C ASN A 38 9.45 -19.68 -15.04
N THR A 39 10.26 -19.42 -16.07
CA THR A 39 9.92 -19.74 -17.47
C THR A 39 10.33 -21.16 -17.88
N GLY A 40 10.88 -21.94 -16.96
CA GLY A 40 11.39 -23.29 -17.19
C GLY A 40 12.86 -23.30 -17.56
N GLY A 41 13.49 -24.48 -17.48
CA GLY A 41 14.91 -24.64 -17.84
C GLY A 41 15.90 -23.89 -16.93
N GLY A 42 15.47 -23.50 -15.72
CA GLY A 42 16.29 -22.72 -14.78
C GLY A 42 16.31 -21.22 -15.05
N GLN A 43 15.45 -20.73 -15.94
CA GLN A 43 15.31 -19.31 -16.25
C GLN A 43 14.20 -18.66 -15.42
N PHE A 44 14.44 -17.42 -15.02
CA PHE A 44 13.51 -16.59 -14.27
C PHE A 44 13.35 -15.26 -15.00
N THR A 45 12.13 -14.71 -15.01
CA THR A 45 11.81 -13.42 -15.63
C THR A 45 11.03 -12.56 -14.66
N CYS A 46 11.13 -11.25 -14.82
CA CYS A 46 10.35 -10.28 -14.05
C CYS A 46 9.13 -9.86 -14.85
N GLU A 47 7.95 -10.25 -14.39
CA GLU A 47 6.69 -9.81 -15.00
C GLU A 47 6.14 -8.59 -14.25
N ASP A 48 5.93 -7.49 -14.96
CA ASP A 48 5.27 -6.30 -14.42
C ASP A 48 3.82 -6.65 -14.05
N VAL A 49 3.44 -6.39 -12.80
CA VAL A 49 2.08 -6.66 -12.32
C VAL A 49 1.18 -5.42 -12.32
N GLY A 50 1.68 -4.28 -12.82
CA GLY A 50 0.97 -2.99 -12.82
C GLY A 50 0.71 -2.41 -11.42
N GLN A 51 1.27 -3.02 -10.36
CA GLN A 51 1.08 -2.58 -8.98
C GLN A 51 2.19 -1.60 -8.58
N LYS A 52 1.80 -0.50 -7.94
CA LYS A 52 2.73 0.51 -7.44
C LYS A 52 3.22 0.14 -6.04
N CYS A 53 4.53 0.15 -5.86
CA CYS A 53 5.18 -0.12 -4.58
C CYS A 53 6.26 0.94 -4.29
N SER A 54 6.77 0.94 -3.06
CA SER A 54 7.83 1.82 -2.59
C SER A 54 9.19 1.10 -2.63
N THR A 55 10.22 1.74 -3.18
CA THR A 55 11.63 1.31 -2.97
C THR A 55 12.14 1.69 -1.58
N THR A 56 11.43 2.57 -0.87
CA THR A 56 11.78 2.94 0.50
C THR A 56 11.20 1.90 1.45
N ALA A 57 12.07 1.29 2.26
CA ALA A 57 11.72 0.32 3.31
C ALA A 57 10.88 0.95 4.42
N VAL A 58 9.58 1.09 4.19
CA VAL A 58 8.64 1.72 5.11
C VAL A 58 7.42 0.82 5.27
N GLY A 59 7.54 -0.17 6.16
CA GLY A 59 6.47 -1.11 6.47
C GLY A 59 6.72 -2.51 5.93
N ASP A 60 5.63 -3.21 5.63
CA ASP A 60 5.62 -4.57 5.10
C ASP A 60 6.08 -4.65 3.64
N TYR A 61 6.45 -5.85 3.21
CA TYR A 61 6.75 -6.11 1.80
C TYR A 61 5.52 -5.92 0.93
N CYS A 62 5.73 -5.30 -0.24
CA CYS A 62 4.71 -5.16 -1.25
C CYS A 62 4.37 -6.54 -1.82
N ARG A 63 3.15 -7.01 -1.54
CA ARG A 63 2.66 -8.31 -2.01
C ARG A 63 1.75 -8.13 -3.22
N TRP A 64 1.74 -9.11 -4.11
CA TRP A 64 0.88 -9.07 -5.28
C TRP A 64 -0.59 -9.14 -4.88
N SER A 65 -1.41 -8.22 -5.39
CA SER A 65 -2.84 -8.13 -5.05
C SER A 65 -3.65 -9.40 -5.36
N SER A 66 -3.18 -10.26 -6.27
CA SER A 66 -3.82 -11.55 -6.59
C SER A 66 -3.29 -12.72 -5.75
N ASP A 67 -2.10 -12.61 -5.17
CA ASP A 67 -1.51 -13.63 -4.30
C ASP A 67 -0.57 -12.99 -3.26
N ASN A 68 -1.01 -13.00 -2.00
CA ASN A 68 -0.27 -12.42 -0.88
C ASN A 68 1.03 -13.17 -0.53
N ASN A 69 1.29 -14.34 -1.11
CA ASN A 69 2.58 -15.02 -0.95
C ASN A 69 3.65 -14.53 -1.92
N VAL A 70 3.26 -13.80 -2.97
CA VAL A 70 4.19 -13.29 -3.98
C VAL A 70 4.66 -11.89 -3.57
N ILE A 71 5.93 -11.78 -3.20
CA ILE A 71 6.58 -10.50 -2.94
C ILE A 71 6.96 -9.87 -4.28
N LEU A 72 6.71 -8.58 -4.41
CA LEU A 72 7.06 -7.79 -5.58
C LEU A 72 8.46 -7.20 -5.42
N HIS A 73 9.19 -7.19 -6.52
CA HIS A 73 10.58 -6.76 -6.62
C HIS A 73 10.70 -5.61 -7.62
N GLU A 74 11.77 -4.83 -7.52
CA GLU A 74 12.11 -3.90 -8.59
C GLU A 74 12.69 -4.63 -9.80
N ILE A 75 12.85 -3.92 -10.91
CA ILE A 75 13.58 -4.41 -12.07
C ILE A 75 15.02 -3.88 -12.00
N ASP A 76 15.98 -4.78 -11.86
CA ASP A 76 17.39 -4.40 -11.95
C ASP A 76 17.78 -4.31 -13.44
N SER A 77 18.53 -3.28 -13.83
CA SER A 77 18.99 -3.14 -15.21
C SER A 77 20.28 -3.93 -15.39
N PRO A 78 20.37 -4.85 -16.37
CA PRO A 78 19.56 -4.94 -17.58
C PRO A 78 18.53 -6.07 -17.51
N GLU A 79 17.29 -5.77 -17.10
CA GLU A 79 15.98 -6.43 -17.38
C GLU A 79 15.88 -7.96 -17.21
N THR A 80 16.89 -8.60 -16.64
CA THR A 80 17.03 -10.07 -16.58
C THR A 80 16.88 -10.60 -15.17
N MET A 81 17.03 -9.75 -14.15
CA MET A 81 16.87 -10.14 -12.76
C MET A 81 15.98 -9.17 -12.02
N CYS A 82 15.15 -9.73 -11.15
CA CYS A 82 14.33 -8.93 -10.27
C CYS A 82 15.26 -8.49 -9.15
N GLY A 83 15.29 -7.18 -8.91
CA GLY A 83 16.17 -6.58 -7.92
C GLY A 83 15.62 -6.75 -6.51
N ASP A 84 15.84 -5.73 -5.70
CA ASP A 84 15.45 -5.74 -4.31
C ASP A 84 13.92 -5.86 -4.13
N PRO A 85 13.47 -6.51 -3.03
CA PRO A 85 12.07 -6.57 -2.68
C PRO A 85 11.54 -5.16 -2.38
N LEU A 86 10.35 -4.88 -2.88
CA LEU A 86 9.66 -3.62 -2.69
C LEU A 86 8.80 -3.65 -1.43
N TYR A 87 8.46 -2.47 -0.95
CA TYR A 87 7.68 -2.27 0.25
C TYR A 87 6.33 -1.65 -0.07
N GLU A 88 5.34 -1.88 0.79
CA GLU A 88 4.04 -1.26 0.65
C GLU A 88 4.17 0.26 0.70
N LEU A 89 3.38 0.93 -0.14
CA LEU A 89 3.23 2.37 0.00
C LEU A 89 2.54 2.62 1.34
N PRO A 90 3.06 3.52 2.20
CA PRO A 90 2.36 3.82 3.44
C PRO A 90 0.96 4.31 3.09
N VAL A 91 -0.05 3.61 3.60
CA VAL A 91 -1.44 4.04 3.52
C VAL A 91 -1.53 5.43 4.15
N GLN A 92 -1.84 6.42 3.31
CA GLN A 92 -2.16 7.78 3.72
C GLN A 92 -3.57 7.84 4.28
#